data_AF-A0AAT9HTD7-F1
#
_entry.id   AF-A0AAT9HTD7-F1
#
_cell.length_a   1.000
_cell.length_b   1.000
_cell.length_c   1.000
_cell.angle_alpha   90.00
_cell.angle_beta   90.00
_cell.angle_gamma   90.00
#
_symmetry.space_group_name_H-M   'P 1'
#
loop_
_entity.id
_entity.type
_entity.pdbx_description
1 polymer ?
#
loop_
_entity_poly.entity_id
_entity_poly.type
_entity_poly.pdbx_seq_one_letter_code
_entity_poly.pdbx_strand_id
1 'polypeptide(L)'
;MSILEGEGLFNDVTAIVLYNVAIAAAVGGSFSAWDAGLDLVLSAVVAVAVGLALGWGANKLMDLLGDATLQIGLSLLVPYASYVLAEELHGSGVLAVLTTALFLVEYATDADDVMTRLAGHTFWDIVDTLVTGVAFGLVGLELHNAVRTAAGHWGELLTWAAAIVGVVVLVRLLWLLPATWLTQRLHAARDTAEEIPVSWRETVVMWWSGMRGVASVALALAIPLETDAGAGFPAGARSSSSRSA
;
A
#
# COMPACT_ATOMS: atom_id res chain seq x y z
N MET A 1 -1.40 -23.12 -0.54
CA MET A 1 -1.25 -21.89 0.27
C MET A 1 -0.44 -20.82 -0.46
N SER A 2 0.60 -21.17 -1.23
CA SER A 2 1.43 -20.21 -1.99
C SER A 2 0.71 -19.37 -3.05
N ILE A 3 -0.35 -19.88 -3.70
CA ILE A 3 -1.07 -19.14 -4.74
C ILE A 3 -1.89 -17.98 -4.15
N LEU A 4 -2.66 -18.24 -3.08
CA LEU A 4 -3.43 -17.20 -2.38
C LEU A 4 -2.53 -16.17 -1.70
N GLU A 5 -1.35 -16.59 -1.24
CA GLU A 5 -0.36 -15.70 -0.62
C GLU A 5 0.31 -14.80 -1.66
N GLY A 6 0.62 -15.32 -2.85
CA GLY A 6 1.13 -14.56 -3.99
C GLY A 6 0.12 -13.59 -4.58
N GLU A 7 -1.15 -14.00 -4.71
CA GLU A 7 -2.24 -13.15 -5.19
C GLU A 7 -2.51 -11.98 -4.22
N GLY A 8 -2.50 -12.25 -2.91
CA GLY A 8 -2.64 -11.23 -1.87
C GLY A 8 -1.49 -10.22 -1.86
N LEU A 9 -0.24 -10.69 -1.98
CA LEU A 9 0.94 -9.82 -2.07
C LEU A 9 0.86 -8.89 -3.29
N PHE A 10 0.48 -9.45 -4.45
CA PHE A 10 0.35 -8.67 -5.68
C PHE A 10 -0.75 -7.61 -5.58
N ASN A 11 -1.87 -7.96 -4.93
CA ASN A 11 -2.96 -7.03 -4.68
C ASN A 11 -2.56 -5.89 -3.73
N ASP A 12 -1.82 -6.19 -2.66
CA ASP A 12 -1.33 -5.17 -1.72
C ASP A 12 -0.33 -4.22 -2.40
N VAL A 13 0.61 -4.76 -3.19
CA VAL A 13 1.54 -3.96 -3.99
C VAL A 13 0.75 -3.06 -4.95
N THR A 14 -0.19 -3.62 -5.72
CA THR A 14 -1.02 -2.88 -6.68
C THR A 14 -1.85 -1.79 -6.00
N ALA A 15 -2.43 -2.07 -4.83
CA ALA A 15 -3.18 -1.10 -4.05
C ALA A 15 -2.30 0.07 -3.60
N ILE A 16 -1.07 -0.21 -3.15
CA ILE A 16 -0.09 0.83 -2.82
C ILE A 16 0.26 1.64 -4.07
N VAL A 17 0.50 1.02 -5.24
CA VAL A 17 0.78 1.76 -6.49
C VAL A 17 -0.36 2.74 -6.81
N LEU A 18 -1.60 2.23 -6.83
CA LEU A 18 -2.78 3.01 -7.17
C LEU A 18 -3.02 4.15 -6.18
N TYR A 19 -2.83 3.90 -4.88
CA TYR A 19 -2.91 4.94 -3.86
C TYR A 19 -1.90 6.07 -4.12
N ASN A 20 -0.66 5.73 -4.44
CA ASN A 20 0.38 6.74 -4.68
C ASN A 20 0.15 7.54 -5.96
N VAL A 21 -0.31 6.88 -7.03
CA VAL A 21 -0.75 7.57 -8.26
C VAL A 21 -1.93 8.50 -7.97
N ALA A 22 -2.87 8.07 -7.14
CA ALA A 22 -4.03 8.88 -6.75
C ALA A 22 -3.63 10.09 -5.88
N ILE A 23 -2.71 9.92 -4.92
CA ILE A 23 -2.19 11.02 -4.10
C ILE A 23 -1.40 12.01 -4.95
N ALA A 24 -0.51 11.53 -5.82
CA ALA A 24 0.23 12.40 -6.74
C ALA A 24 -0.71 13.23 -7.63
N ALA A 25 -1.80 12.63 -8.12
CA ALA A 25 -2.83 13.34 -8.88
C ALA A 25 -3.65 14.33 -8.02
N ALA A 26 -3.92 14.01 -6.76
CA ALA A 26 -4.73 14.84 -5.86
C ALA A 26 -3.98 16.07 -5.32
N VAL A 27 -2.67 15.95 -5.10
CA VAL A 27 -1.82 17.03 -4.54
C VAL A 27 -1.44 18.08 -5.60
N GLY A 28 -1.54 17.76 -6.90
CA GLY A 28 -1.13 18.62 -8.04
C GLY A 28 -1.84 19.97 -8.18
N GLY A 29 -2.90 20.24 -7.42
CA GLY A 29 -3.29 21.55 -6.86
C GLY A 29 -3.50 22.80 -7.73
N SER A 30 -3.14 22.86 -9.02
CA SER A 30 -3.21 24.09 -9.82
C SER A 30 -3.90 23.91 -11.17
N PHE A 31 -4.74 24.91 -11.51
CA PHE A 31 -5.68 24.90 -12.62
C PHE A 31 -4.95 24.99 -13.99
N SER A 32 -4.53 23.84 -14.50
CA SER A 32 -4.40 23.50 -15.91
C SER A 32 -4.31 21.97 -15.97
N ALA A 33 -5.42 21.30 -16.31
CA ALA A 33 -5.46 19.84 -16.36
C ALA A 33 -4.42 19.25 -17.34
N TRP A 34 -3.98 20.05 -18.31
CA TRP A 34 -2.96 19.69 -19.28
C TRP A 34 -1.55 19.77 -18.69
N ASP A 35 -1.20 20.87 -18.02
CA ASP A 35 0.14 21.03 -17.42
C ASP A 35 0.32 20.11 -16.21
N ALA A 36 -0.70 19.96 -15.36
CA ALA A 36 -0.68 19.00 -14.27
C ALA A 36 -0.58 17.54 -14.76
N GLY A 37 -1.20 17.24 -15.91
CA GLY A 37 -1.07 15.93 -16.55
C GLY A 37 0.33 15.66 -17.08
N LEU A 38 0.98 16.68 -17.68
CA LEU A 38 2.36 16.58 -18.15
C LEU A 38 3.35 16.45 -16.99
N ASP A 39 3.19 17.22 -15.92
CA ASP A 39 4.02 17.14 -14.72
C ASP A 39 3.89 15.76 -14.06
N LEU A 40 2.68 15.19 -14.02
CA LEU A 40 2.46 13.85 -13.49
C LEU A 40 3.14 12.77 -14.33
N VAL A 41 3.05 12.85 -15.66
CA VAL A 41 3.74 11.92 -16.57
C VAL A 41 5.25 12.06 -16.44
N LEU A 42 5.77 13.29 -16.41
CA LEU A 42 7.19 13.55 -16.28
C LEU A 42 7.73 13.04 -14.93
N SER A 43 7.00 13.31 -13.85
CA SER A 43 7.31 12.80 -12.51
C SER A 43 7.32 11.27 -12.46
N ALA A 44 6.37 10.62 -13.14
CA ALA A 44 6.31 9.17 -13.24
C ALA A 44 7.48 8.58 -14.05
N VAL A 45 7.84 9.21 -15.17
CA VAL A 45 8.98 8.79 -16.01
C VAL A 45 10.29 8.92 -15.24
N VAL A 46 10.50 10.03 -14.53
CA VAL A 46 11.69 10.24 -13.68
C VAL A 46 11.75 9.16 -12.61
N ALA A 47 10.64 8.90 -11.91
CA ALA A 47 10.59 7.87 -10.88
C ALA A 47 10.91 6.47 -11.41
N VAL A 48 10.36 6.09 -12.57
CA VAL A 48 10.67 4.80 -13.21
C VAL A 48 12.14 4.72 -13.61
N ALA A 49 12.70 5.79 -14.19
CA ALA A 49 14.11 5.82 -14.60
C ALA A 49 15.07 5.69 -13.41
N VAL A 50 14.82 6.46 -12.33
CA VAL A 50 15.58 6.38 -11.08
C VAL A 50 15.44 4.98 -10.47
N GLY A 51 14.21 4.47 -10.42
CA GLY A 51 13.91 3.18 -9.82
C GLY A 51 14.63 2.01 -10.51
N LEU A 52 14.65 2.01 -11.84
CA LEU A 52 15.38 1.02 -12.65
C LEU A 52 16.90 1.17 -12.51
N ALA A 53 17.42 2.40 -12.53
CA ALA A 53 18.86 2.66 -12.41
C ALA A 53 19.39 2.16 -11.05
N LEU A 54 18.68 2.45 -9.97
CA LEU A 54 19.02 1.98 -8.64
C LEU A 54 18.79 0.49 -8.47
N GLY A 55 17.71 -0.07 -9.03
CA GLY A 55 17.48 -1.53 -9.01
C GLY A 55 18.62 -2.28 -9.68
N TRP A 56 19.05 -1.82 -10.86
CA TRP A 56 20.19 -2.40 -11.57
C TRP A 56 21.51 -2.25 -10.78
N GLY A 57 21.77 -1.06 -10.24
CA GLY A 57 22.98 -0.79 -9.45
C GLY A 57 23.02 -1.62 -8.15
N ALA A 58 21.89 -1.73 -7.47
CA ALA A 58 21.73 -2.54 -6.27
C ALA A 58 21.93 -4.03 -6.56
N ASN A 59 21.36 -4.55 -7.65
CA ASN A 59 21.56 -5.93 -8.07
C ASN A 59 23.04 -6.23 -8.30
N LYS A 60 23.73 -5.34 -9.03
CA LYS A 60 25.18 -5.49 -9.24
C LYS A 60 25.99 -5.44 -7.96
N LEU A 61 25.60 -4.56 -7.03
CA LEU A 61 26.25 -4.47 -5.74
C LEU A 61 26.00 -5.72 -4.88
N MET A 62 24.79 -6.30 -4.94
CA MET A 62 24.45 -7.57 -4.31
C MET A 62 25.34 -8.70 -4.82
N ASP A 63 25.52 -8.81 -6.14
CA ASP A 63 26.40 -9.81 -6.78
C ASP A 63 27.86 -9.69 -6.33
N LEU A 64 28.31 -8.46 -6.03
CA LEU A 64 29.67 -8.16 -5.54
C LEU A 64 29.85 -8.48 -4.05
N LEU A 65 28.76 -8.47 -3.29
CA LEU A 65 28.76 -8.64 -1.84
C LEU A 65 28.53 -10.11 -1.49
N GLY A 66 29.60 -10.82 -1.09
CA GLY A 66 29.50 -12.20 -0.61
C GLY A 66 29.04 -12.36 0.85
N ASP A 67 28.49 -11.32 1.48
CA ASP A 67 28.10 -11.30 2.91
C ASP A 67 26.59 -11.04 3.06
N ALA A 68 25.90 -11.98 3.70
CA ALA A 68 24.46 -11.91 3.98
C ALA A 68 24.05 -10.62 4.72
N THR A 69 24.88 -10.13 5.64
CA THR A 69 24.60 -8.94 6.44
C THR A 69 24.56 -7.68 5.58
N LEU A 70 25.52 -7.55 4.64
CA LEU A 70 25.61 -6.41 3.74
C LEU A 70 24.47 -6.44 2.72
N GLN A 71 24.12 -7.62 2.23
CA GLN A 71 22.97 -7.82 1.36
C GLN A 71 21.65 -7.43 2.05
N ILE A 72 21.43 -7.88 3.29
CA ILE A 72 20.25 -7.48 4.08
C ILE A 72 20.24 -5.96 4.33
N GLY A 73 21.38 -5.37 4.68
CA GLY A 73 21.51 -3.92 4.85
C GLY A 73 21.16 -3.13 3.59
N LEU A 74 21.60 -3.59 2.41
CA LEU A 74 21.23 -3.00 1.13
C LEU A 74 19.74 -3.11 0.83
N SER A 75 19.11 -4.24 1.20
CA SER A 75 17.67 -4.41 0.99
C SER A 75 16.82 -3.37 1.73
N LEU A 76 17.33 -2.80 2.83
CA LEU A 76 16.70 -1.66 3.52
C LEU A 76 17.10 -0.30 2.93
N LEU A 77 18.38 -0.14 2.57
CA LEU A 77 18.92 1.14 2.11
C LEU A 77 18.39 1.54 0.73
N VAL A 78 18.31 0.57 -0.20
CA VAL A 78 18.00 0.79 -1.61
C VAL A 78 16.60 1.40 -1.81
N PRO A 79 15.53 0.91 -1.15
CA PRO A 79 14.22 1.57 -1.17
C PRO A 79 14.30 3.04 -0.74
N TYR A 80 14.99 3.34 0.36
CA TYR A 80 15.07 4.70 0.88
C TYR A 80 15.88 5.63 -0.05
N ALA A 81 16.99 5.14 -0.60
CA ALA A 81 17.78 5.86 -1.59
C ALA A 81 16.98 6.15 -2.86
N SER A 82 16.15 5.21 -3.31
CA SER A 82 15.27 5.38 -4.47
C SER A 82 14.21 6.44 -4.25
N TYR A 83 13.62 6.46 -3.06
CA TYR A 83 12.67 7.49 -2.66
C TYR A 83 13.28 8.90 -2.73
N VAL A 84 14.38 9.11 -1.99
CA VAL A 84 15.01 10.43 -1.85
C VAL A 84 15.54 10.93 -3.18
N LEU A 85 16.22 10.07 -3.97
CA LEU A 85 16.78 10.48 -5.26
C LEU A 85 15.69 10.84 -6.28
N ALA A 86 14.55 10.16 -6.24
CA ALA A 86 13.44 10.51 -7.12
C ALA A 86 12.80 11.85 -6.71
N GLU A 87 12.60 12.11 -5.42
CA GLU A 87 12.07 13.40 -4.96
C GLU A 87 12.99 14.59 -5.30
N GLU A 88 14.30 14.43 -5.13
CA GLU A 88 15.31 15.45 -5.50
C GLU A 88 15.28 15.77 -7.01
N LEU A 89 14.83 14.81 -7.83
CA LEU A 89 14.66 14.97 -9.27
C LEU A 89 13.23 15.37 -9.68
N HIS A 90 12.40 15.79 -8.73
CA HIS A 90 10.98 16.12 -8.92
C HIS A 90 10.12 14.94 -9.43
N GLY A 91 10.59 13.71 -9.22
CA GLY A 91 9.89 12.47 -9.48
C GLY A 91 9.08 11.98 -8.27
N SER A 92 8.18 11.03 -8.51
CA SER A 92 7.45 10.36 -7.44
C SER A 92 8.38 9.39 -6.68
N GLY A 93 8.79 9.77 -5.47
CA GLY A 93 9.59 8.94 -4.59
C GLY A 93 9.03 7.52 -4.44
N VAL A 94 7.73 7.41 -4.17
CA VAL A 94 7.10 6.10 -3.95
C VAL A 94 7.05 5.24 -5.21
N LEU A 95 6.80 5.83 -6.38
CA LEU A 95 6.83 5.08 -7.64
C LEU A 95 8.25 4.60 -7.98
N ALA A 96 9.29 5.35 -7.60
CA ALA A 96 10.67 4.94 -7.76
C ALA A 96 11.00 3.73 -6.86
N VAL A 97 10.59 3.77 -5.58
CA VAL A 97 10.73 2.63 -4.66
C VAL A 97 10.06 1.38 -5.21
N LEU A 98 8.83 1.51 -5.68
CA LEU A 98 8.08 0.42 -6.28
C LEU A 98 8.83 -0.17 -7.48
N THR A 99 9.27 0.70 -8.41
CA THR A 99 9.97 0.27 -9.62
C THR A 99 11.27 -0.46 -9.26
N THR A 100 12.01 0.05 -8.27
CA THR A 100 13.20 -0.62 -7.73
C THR A 100 12.87 -1.97 -7.12
N ALA A 101 11.79 -2.07 -6.32
CA ALA A 101 11.37 -3.33 -5.71
C ALA A 101 10.96 -4.37 -6.75
N LEU A 102 10.18 -3.98 -7.76
CA LEU A 102 9.79 -4.86 -8.87
C LEU A 102 11.01 -5.35 -9.66
N PHE A 103 11.97 -4.46 -9.92
CA PHE A 103 13.23 -4.84 -10.56
C PHE A 103 13.99 -5.86 -9.70
N LEU A 104 14.18 -5.59 -8.41
CA LEU A 104 14.92 -6.50 -7.54
C LEU A 104 14.25 -7.86 -7.40
N VAL A 105 12.92 -7.93 -7.37
CA VAL A 105 12.18 -9.21 -7.32
C VAL A 105 12.36 -10.03 -8.61
N GLU A 106 12.25 -9.38 -9.77
CA GLU A 106 12.42 -10.07 -11.07
C GLU A 106 13.85 -10.59 -11.27
N TYR A 107 14.84 -9.81 -10.83
CA TYR A 107 16.26 -10.11 -11.01
C TYR A 107 16.89 -10.80 -9.78
N ALA A 108 16.10 -11.25 -8.81
CA ALA A 108 16.54 -11.98 -7.61
C ALA A 108 17.09 -13.40 -7.91
N THR A 109 17.56 -13.66 -9.12
CA THR A 109 17.75 -15.00 -9.67
C THR A 109 19.02 -15.75 -9.23
N ASP A 110 19.93 -15.16 -8.45
CA ASP A 110 21.18 -15.83 -8.05
C ASP A 110 21.61 -15.56 -6.60
N ALA A 111 20.78 -15.98 -5.64
CA ALA A 111 21.23 -16.15 -4.25
C ALA A 111 21.45 -17.64 -3.95
N ASP A 112 22.54 -18.19 -4.50
CA ASP A 112 23.01 -19.58 -4.29
C ASP A 112 23.25 -19.92 -2.80
N ASP A 113 23.22 -18.93 -1.91
CA ASP A 113 23.42 -19.11 -0.48
C ASP A 113 22.09 -19.18 0.28
N VAL A 114 21.70 -20.42 0.62
CA VAL A 114 20.53 -20.73 1.47
C VAL A 114 20.55 -19.94 2.79
N MET A 115 21.74 -19.64 3.33
CA MET A 115 21.88 -18.90 4.59
C MET A 115 21.48 -17.43 4.43
N THR A 116 21.88 -16.79 3.33
CA THR A 116 21.50 -15.41 3.04
C THR A 116 19.98 -15.27 2.88
N ARG A 117 19.32 -16.22 2.20
CA ARG A 117 17.87 -16.23 2.07
C ARG A 117 17.17 -16.43 3.42
N LEU A 118 17.63 -17.38 4.24
CA LEU A 118 17.03 -17.63 5.56
C LEU A 118 17.20 -16.43 6.50
N ALA A 119 18.40 -15.86 6.56
CA ALA A 119 18.67 -14.66 7.35
C ALA A 119 17.85 -13.46 6.87
N GLY A 120 17.74 -13.27 5.55
CA GLY A 120 16.92 -12.20 4.96
C GLY A 120 15.44 -12.35 5.28
N HIS A 121 14.87 -13.55 5.14
CA HIS A 121 13.48 -13.81 5.52
C HIS A 121 13.24 -13.54 7.00
N THR A 122 14.06 -14.10 7.89
CA THR A 122 13.91 -13.88 9.34
C THR A 122 14.04 -12.41 9.71
N PHE A 123 14.95 -11.68 9.05
CA PHE A 123 15.09 -10.24 9.25
C PHE A 123 13.82 -9.48 8.86
N TRP A 124 13.28 -9.75 7.67
CA TRP A 124 12.05 -9.10 7.20
C TRP A 124 10.82 -9.49 8.02
N ASP A 125 10.72 -10.72 8.51
CA ASP A 125 9.66 -11.14 9.44
C ASP A 125 9.70 -10.34 10.76
N ILE A 126 10.91 -10.08 11.27
CA ILE A 126 11.10 -9.23 12.47
C ILE A 126 10.69 -7.79 12.15
N VAL A 127 11.13 -7.24 11.02
CA VAL A 127 10.78 -5.87 10.60
C VAL A 127 9.27 -5.74 10.43
N ASP A 128 8.62 -6.68 9.75
CA ASP A 128 7.16 -6.72 9.57
C ASP A 128 6.44 -6.77 10.92
N THR A 129 6.91 -7.63 11.83
CA THR A 129 6.35 -7.72 13.19
C THR A 129 6.47 -6.40 13.95
N LEU A 130 7.62 -5.72 13.85
CA LEU A 130 7.86 -4.45 14.53
C LEU A 130 6.99 -3.32 13.94
N VAL A 131 6.98 -3.18 12.60
CA VAL A 131 6.18 -2.16 11.91
C VAL A 131 4.69 -2.38 12.19
N THR A 132 4.23 -3.63 12.09
CA THR A 132 2.87 -4.01 12.43
C THR A 132 2.54 -3.70 13.89
N GLY A 133 3.43 -4.06 14.82
CA GLY A 133 3.27 -3.78 16.25
C GLY A 133 3.16 -2.28 16.55
N VAL A 134 3.98 -1.45 15.90
CA VAL A 134 3.91 0.01 16.00
C VAL A 134 2.59 0.54 15.42
N ALA A 135 2.20 0.09 14.24
CA ALA A 135 0.95 0.50 13.60
C ALA A 135 -0.28 0.18 14.47
N PHE A 136 -0.35 -1.02 15.05
CA PHE A 136 -1.40 -1.38 16.00
C PHE A 136 -1.32 -0.58 17.30
N GLY A 137 -0.11 -0.27 17.78
CA GLY A 137 0.10 0.62 18.92
C GLY A 137 -0.47 2.02 18.68
N LEU A 138 -0.24 2.59 17.49
CA LEU A 138 -0.78 3.89 17.08
C LEU A 138 -2.31 3.85 16.95
N VAL A 139 -2.87 2.82 16.32
CA VAL A 139 -4.33 2.62 16.27
C VAL A 139 -4.91 2.48 17.67
N GLY A 140 -4.24 1.79 18.58
CA GLY A 140 -4.65 1.68 19.98
C GLY A 140 -4.66 3.03 20.71
N LEU A 141 -3.67 3.89 20.43
CA LEU A 141 -3.62 5.25 20.96
C LEU A 141 -4.75 6.13 20.42
N GLU A 142 -5.00 6.07 19.12
CA GLU A 142 -6.12 6.77 18.47
C GLU A 142 -7.47 6.28 19.03
N LEU A 143 -7.63 4.97 19.23
CA LEU A 143 -8.83 4.41 19.85
C LEU A 143 -9.02 4.91 21.29
N HIS A 144 -7.93 5.00 22.07
CA HIS A 144 -8.00 5.57 23.42
C HIS A 144 -8.45 7.04 23.40
N ASN A 145 -7.91 7.84 22.48
CA ASN A 145 -8.33 9.23 22.28
C ASN A 145 -9.79 9.34 21.84
N ALA A 146 -10.22 8.48 20.92
CA ALA A 146 -11.59 8.41 20.44
C ALA A 146 -12.56 8.08 21.58
N VAL A 147 -12.25 7.07 22.41
CA VAL A 147 -13.05 6.66 23.57
C VAL A 147 -13.13 7.77 24.63
N ARG A 148 -12.03 8.48 24.88
CA ARG A 148 -12.04 9.63 25.82
C ARG A 148 -12.90 10.77 25.32
N THR A 149 -12.87 11.04 24.01
CA THR A 149 -13.71 12.05 23.35
C THR A 149 -15.19 11.61 23.30
N ALA A 150 -15.43 10.29 23.29
CA ALA A 150 -16.75 9.68 23.26
C ALA A 150 -17.55 9.81 24.56
N ALA A 151 -16.91 10.19 25.67
CA ALA A 151 -17.53 10.28 26.99
C ALA A 151 -18.65 11.36 26.99
N GLY A 152 -19.85 10.96 26.59
CA GLY A 152 -21.04 11.81 26.47
C GLY A 152 -21.85 11.62 25.17
N HIS A 153 -21.26 11.03 24.11
CA HIS A 153 -21.89 10.92 22.77
C HIS A 153 -21.78 9.50 22.18
N TRP A 154 -21.77 8.46 23.03
CA TRP A 154 -21.64 7.06 22.61
C TRP A 154 -22.66 6.63 21.54
N GLY A 155 -23.89 7.14 21.61
CA GLY A 155 -24.92 6.84 20.62
C GLY A 155 -24.55 7.32 19.21
N GLU A 156 -24.04 8.55 19.09
CA GLU A 156 -23.64 9.14 17.81
C GLU A 156 -22.38 8.46 17.25
N LEU A 157 -21.40 8.17 18.09
CA LEU A 157 -20.19 7.44 17.69
C LEU A 157 -20.47 6.00 17.26
N LEU A 158 -21.36 5.29 17.96
CA LEU A 158 -21.80 3.95 17.56
C LEU A 158 -22.52 3.99 16.21
N THR A 159 -23.33 5.02 15.95
CA THR A 159 -23.98 5.17 14.64
C THR A 159 -22.98 5.46 13.52
N TRP A 160 -21.98 6.33 13.74
CA TRP A 160 -20.93 6.59 12.76
C TRP A 160 -20.04 5.38 12.54
N ALA A 161 -19.64 4.67 13.60
CA ALA A 161 -18.86 3.44 13.50
C ALA A 161 -19.64 2.36 12.73
N ALA A 162 -20.93 2.16 13.05
CA ALA A 162 -21.79 1.21 12.34
C ALA A 162 -22.01 1.63 10.88
N ALA A 163 -22.15 2.92 10.60
CA ALA A 163 -22.27 3.44 9.24
C ALA A 163 -20.98 3.22 8.44
N ILE A 164 -19.81 3.51 9.01
CA ILE A 164 -18.51 3.28 8.37
C ILE A 164 -18.30 1.79 8.11
N VAL A 165 -18.51 0.94 9.10
CA VAL A 165 -18.42 -0.53 8.93
C VAL A 165 -19.40 -1.00 7.86
N GLY A 166 -20.64 -0.51 7.89
CA GLY A 166 -21.67 -0.83 6.89
C GLY A 166 -21.24 -0.41 5.48
N VAL A 167 -20.73 0.81 5.30
CA VAL A 167 -20.24 1.32 4.02
C VAL A 167 -19.06 0.50 3.53
N VAL A 168 -18.06 0.23 4.38
CA VAL A 168 -16.88 -0.57 4.01
C VAL A 168 -17.28 -1.98 3.59
N VAL A 169 -18.18 -2.63 4.34
CA VAL A 169 -18.71 -3.95 4.00
C VAL A 169 -19.49 -3.91 2.69
N LEU A 170 -20.36 -2.91 2.49
CA LEU A 170 -21.14 -2.74 1.27
C LEU A 170 -20.26 -2.48 0.05
N VAL A 171 -19.29 -1.56 0.14
CA VAL A 171 -18.35 -1.27 -0.94
C VAL A 171 -17.56 -2.53 -1.31
N ARG A 172 -17.09 -3.28 -0.32
CA ARG A 172 -16.37 -4.53 -0.55
C ARG A 172 -17.26 -5.58 -1.21
N LEU A 173 -18.51 -5.72 -0.77
CA LEU A 173 -19.50 -6.62 -1.37
C LEU A 173 -19.84 -6.21 -2.81
N LEU A 174 -19.98 -4.91 -3.05
CA LEU A 174 -20.31 -4.32 -4.35
C LEU A 174 -19.16 -4.46 -5.35
N TRP A 175 -17.91 -4.62 -4.88
CA TRP A 175 -16.77 -4.95 -5.75
C TRP A 175 -16.64 -6.45 -6.00
N LEU A 176 -16.93 -7.29 -5.00
CA LEU A 176 -16.87 -8.75 -5.10
C LEU A 176 -17.91 -9.34 -6.05
N LEU A 177 -19.15 -8.86 -6.03
CA LEU A 177 -20.23 -9.37 -6.87
C LEU A 177 -19.95 -9.21 -8.38
N PRO A 178 -19.55 -8.03 -8.90
CA PRO A 178 -19.15 -7.89 -10.29
C PRO A 178 -17.81 -8.57 -10.60
N ALA A 179 -16.85 -8.62 -9.67
CA ALA A 179 -15.59 -9.33 -9.89
C ALA A 179 -15.81 -10.84 -10.08
N THR A 180 -16.60 -11.48 -9.21
CA THR A 180 -16.96 -12.90 -9.30
C THR A 180 -17.83 -13.22 -10.52
N TRP A 181 -18.76 -12.32 -10.87
CA TRP A 181 -19.57 -12.46 -12.07
C TRP A 181 -18.73 -12.31 -13.36
N LEU A 182 -17.79 -11.37 -13.39
CA LEU A 182 -16.91 -11.13 -14.53
C LEU A 182 -15.87 -12.26 -14.70
N THR A 183 -15.29 -12.77 -13.62
CA THR A 183 -14.37 -13.92 -13.69
C THR A 183 -15.08 -15.18 -14.15
N GLN A 184 -16.29 -15.48 -13.65
CA GLN A 184 -17.11 -16.59 -14.16
C GLN A 184 -17.43 -16.45 -15.65
N ARG A 185 -17.73 -15.22 -16.11
CA ARG A 185 -18.09 -14.96 -17.51
C ARG A 185 -16.89 -15.01 -18.47
N LEU A 186 -15.71 -14.59 -18.03
CA LEU A 186 -14.46 -14.65 -18.82
C LEU A 186 -13.88 -16.07 -18.86
N HIS A 187 -14.02 -16.86 -17.78
CA HIS A 187 -13.52 -18.23 -17.73
C HIS A 187 -14.48 -19.25 -18.34
N ALA A 188 -15.78 -18.94 -18.46
CA ALA A 188 -16.69 -19.73 -19.30
C ALA A 188 -16.27 -19.79 -20.78
N ALA A 189 -15.38 -18.88 -21.23
CA ALA A 189 -14.84 -18.84 -22.58
C ALA A 189 -13.45 -19.50 -22.72
N ARG A 190 -12.81 -19.92 -21.62
CA ARG A 190 -11.49 -20.55 -21.63
C ARG A 190 -11.55 -21.86 -20.84
N ASP A 191 -11.33 -22.96 -21.54
CA ASP A 191 -11.34 -24.35 -21.04
C ASP A 191 -10.11 -24.65 -20.17
N THR A 192 -9.85 -23.80 -19.17
CA THR A 192 -8.77 -23.96 -18.20
C THR A 192 -9.39 -24.45 -16.90
N ALA A 193 -9.06 -25.70 -16.54
CA ALA A 193 -9.47 -26.37 -15.31
C ALA A 193 -8.80 -25.74 -14.08
N GLU A 194 -9.22 -24.53 -13.73
CA GLU A 194 -8.83 -23.84 -12.51
C GLU A 194 -9.96 -24.05 -11.50
N GLU A 195 -9.64 -24.65 -10.35
CA GLU A 195 -10.59 -24.91 -9.26
C GLU A 195 -11.00 -23.59 -8.58
N ILE A 196 -11.81 -22.79 -9.28
CA ILE A 196 -12.40 -21.58 -8.75
C ILE A 196 -13.53 -22.01 -7.80
N PRO A 197 -13.57 -21.55 -6.55
CA PRO A 197 -14.64 -21.87 -5.62
C PRO A 197 -15.98 -21.37 -6.16
N VAL A 198 -16.81 -22.31 -6.63
CA VAL A 198 -18.12 -22.03 -7.24
C VAL A 198 -19.21 -21.79 -6.19
N SER A 199 -18.95 -22.07 -4.90
CA SER A 199 -19.96 -21.90 -3.85
C SER A 199 -19.87 -20.53 -3.16
N TRP A 200 -21.04 -19.96 -2.83
CA TRP A 200 -21.13 -18.70 -2.06
C TRP A 200 -20.41 -18.81 -0.70
N ARG A 201 -20.32 -20.03 -0.14
CA ARG A 201 -19.64 -20.30 1.14
C ARG A 201 -18.14 -20.12 1.01
N GLU A 202 -17.53 -20.66 -0.04
CA GLU A 202 -16.10 -20.49 -0.29
C GLU A 202 -15.76 -19.05 -0.69
N THR A 203 -16.66 -18.35 -1.39
CA THR A 203 -16.52 -16.91 -1.66
C THR A 203 -16.52 -16.09 -0.36
N VAL A 204 -17.41 -16.42 0.58
CA VAL A 204 -17.45 -15.77 1.91
C VAL A 204 -16.23 -16.13 2.76
N VAL A 205 -15.77 -17.38 2.71
CA VAL A 205 -14.57 -17.81 3.44
C VAL A 205 -13.31 -17.15 2.86
N MET A 206 -13.16 -17.08 1.54
CA MET A 206 -12.08 -16.30 0.89
C MET A 206 -12.16 -14.83 1.26
N TRP A 207 -13.36 -14.25 1.23
CA TRP A 207 -13.59 -12.85 1.62
C TRP A 207 -13.13 -12.56 3.05
N TRP A 208 -13.42 -13.47 3.99
CA TRP A 208 -13.03 -13.35 5.39
C TRP A 208 -11.55 -13.67 5.62
N SER A 209 -10.97 -14.58 4.83
CA SER A 209 -9.57 -14.99 4.96
C SER A 209 -8.58 -13.93 4.45
N GLY A 210 -9.00 -13.00 3.59
CA GLY A 210 -8.14 -11.95 3.02
C GLY A 210 -7.89 -10.73 3.93
N MET A 211 -8.13 -10.82 5.24
CA MET A 211 -7.92 -9.70 6.18
C MET A 211 -6.44 -9.57 6.59
N ARG A 212 -5.53 -9.37 5.63
CA ARG A 212 -4.17 -8.88 5.91
C ARG A 212 -4.20 -7.36 6.04
N GLY A 213 -4.80 -6.87 7.14
CA GLY A 213 -5.16 -5.47 7.33
C GLY A 213 -4.01 -4.50 7.63
N VAL A 214 -2.76 -4.97 7.70
CA VAL A 214 -1.60 -4.14 8.11
C VAL A 214 -1.32 -3.03 7.09
N ALA A 215 -1.30 -3.36 5.80
CA ALA A 215 -1.11 -2.36 4.74
C ALA A 215 -2.25 -1.32 4.74
N SER A 216 -3.49 -1.76 4.97
CA SER A 216 -4.64 -0.85 5.10
C SER A 216 -4.54 0.07 6.32
N VAL A 217 -4.06 -0.45 7.46
CA VAL A 217 -3.83 0.35 8.67
C VAL A 217 -2.71 1.36 8.45
N ALA A 218 -1.59 0.94 7.86
CA ALA A 218 -0.48 1.84 7.53
C ALA A 218 -0.92 2.94 6.56
N LEU A 219 -1.69 2.60 5.52
CA LEU A 219 -2.26 3.57 4.58
C LEU A 219 -3.23 4.53 5.27
N ALA A 220 -4.07 4.05 6.19
CA ALA A 220 -4.97 4.90 6.95
C ALA A 220 -4.22 5.91 7.85
N LEU A 221 -3.09 5.49 8.43
CA LEU A 221 -2.21 6.37 9.22
C LEU A 221 -1.36 7.30 8.35
N ALA A 222 -1.10 6.93 7.10
CA ALA A 222 -0.30 7.70 6.15
C ALA A 222 -1.08 8.83 5.45
N ILE A 223 -2.40 8.97 5.72
CA ILE A 223 -3.19 10.06 5.15
C ILE A 223 -2.71 11.38 5.76
N PRO A 224 -2.20 12.33 4.96
CA PRO A 224 -1.80 13.64 5.44
C PRO A 224 -3.01 14.41 5.98
N LEU A 225 -2.91 14.94 7.20
CA LEU A 225 -3.98 15.77 7.78
C LEU A 225 -3.96 17.21 7.23
N GLU A 226 -2.84 17.61 6.61
CA GLU A 226 -2.62 18.95 6.06
C GLU A 226 -2.04 18.84 4.64
N THR A 227 -2.44 19.76 3.76
CA THR A 227 -1.84 19.93 2.43
C THR A 227 -0.65 20.89 2.49
N ASP A 228 0.26 20.84 1.51
CA ASP A 228 1.43 21.74 1.42
C ASP A 228 1.08 23.24 1.44
N ALA A 229 -0.18 23.58 1.18
CA ALA A 229 -0.71 24.94 1.26
C ALA A 229 -1.16 25.37 2.67
N GLY A 230 -0.98 24.53 3.70
CA GLY A 230 -1.49 24.77 5.07
C GLY A 230 -3.01 24.70 5.17
N ALA A 231 -3.70 24.25 4.12
CA ALA A 231 -5.13 23.99 4.15
C ALA A 231 -5.39 22.55 4.60
N GLY A 232 -6.41 22.35 5.45
CA GLY A 232 -6.84 21.02 5.87
C GLY A 232 -7.23 20.17 4.67
N PHE A 233 -6.89 18.88 4.73
CA PHE A 233 -7.27 17.89 3.71
C PHE A 233 -8.79 17.99 3.43
N PRO A 234 -9.28 17.89 2.17
CA PRO A 234 -10.67 18.20 1.81
C PRO A 234 -11.77 17.34 2.48
N ALA A 235 -11.40 16.36 3.31
CA ALA A 235 -12.33 15.60 4.16
C ALA A 235 -12.43 16.12 5.62
N GLY A 236 -11.57 17.05 6.06
CA GLY A 236 -11.48 17.53 7.45
C GLY A 236 -12.19 18.85 7.75
N ALA A 237 -12.73 19.54 6.74
CA ALA A 237 -13.29 20.88 6.92
C ALA A 237 -14.77 20.85 7.33
N ARG A 238 -15.10 20.42 8.55
CA ARG A 238 -16.42 20.66 9.18
C ARG A 238 -16.42 20.40 10.71
N SER A 239 -15.78 21.26 11.51
CA SER A 239 -16.20 21.45 12.92
C SER A 239 -15.63 22.67 13.67
N SER A 240 -15.02 23.67 13.04
CA SER A 240 -14.39 24.79 13.78
C SER A 240 -15.14 26.13 13.79
N SER A 241 -16.41 26.21 13.39
CA SER A 241 -17.18 27.47 13.43
C SER A 241 -18.46 27.40 14.28
N SER A 242 -18.33 27.31 15.60
CA SER A 242 -19.35 27.84 16.54
C SER A 242 -18.80 28.03 17.97
N ARG A 243 -17.79 28.89 18.12
CA ARG A 243 -17.49 29.52 19.42
C ARG A 243 -17.17 30.99 19.22
N SER A 244 -18.22 31.79 18.98
CA SER A 244 -18.24 33.22 19.29
C SER A 244 -19.67 33.77 19.14
N ALA A 245 -20.46 33.64 20.20
CA ALA A 245 -21.53 34.57 20.59
C ALA A 245 -21.88 34.29 22.05
#